data_AF-A0A926MSR1-F1
#
_entry.id   AF-A0A926MSR1-F1
#
_cell.length_a   1.000
_cell.length_b   1.000
_cell.length_c   1.000
_cell.angle_alpha   90.00
_cell.angle_beta   90.00
_cell.angle_gamma   90.00
#
_symmetry.space_group_name_H-M   'P 1'
#
loop_
_entity.id
_entity.type
_entity.pdbx_description
1 polymer ?
#
loop_
_entity_poly.entity_id
_entity_poly.type
_entity_poly.pdbx_seq_one_letter_code
_entity_poly.pdbx_strand_id
1 'polypeptide(L)'
;NLVCKALQIIKKKYKNEIGIMCDVALDPYTSHGHDGLLNNGYVLNDETIKVLINQSLLQAQMGCDVLAPSDMMDGRIGEIRKVLDKNGYKMTQILSYAVKYASSFYGPFRDAVGSKGLLKGNKKNYQMDFRNSEEALREVALDIKEGADMVMVKPGLPYLDIIRTVKQNFKIPVMAYQVSGEYSLLSNAINNKLIDSNVVLESLISFKRAGANAIVSYYADRIDHILK
;
A
#
# COMPACT_ATOMS: atom_id res chain seq x y z
N ASN A 1 21.20 0.02 3.59
CA ASN A 1 19.81 0.06 3.10
C ASN A 1 19.56 -1.14 2.18
N LEU A 2 18.71 -2.10 2.58
CA LEU A 2 18.40 -3.33 1.82
C LEU A 2 17.57 -3.05 0.56
N VAL A 3 16.53 -2.22 0.68
CA VAL A 3 15.61 -1.88 -0.41
C VAL A 3 16.35 -1.19 -1.56
N CYS A 4 17.25 -0.25 -1.26
CA CYS A 4 18.06 0.43 -2.27
C CYS A 4 18.99 -0.52 -3.04
N LYS A 5 19.60 -1.49 -2.34
CA LYS A 5 20.45 -2.50 -2.98
C LYS A 5 19.61 -3.40 -3.91
N ALA A 6 18.43 -3.81 -3.46
CA ALA A 6 17.51 -4.61 -4.26
C ALA A 6 17.07 -3.86 -5.53
N LEU A 7 16.67 -2.58 -5.40
CA LEU A 7 16.33 -1.71 -6.53
C LEU A 7 17.42 -1.70 -7.60
N GLN A 8 18.66 -1.41 -7.22
CA GLN A 8 19.78 -1.36 -8.16
C GLN A 8 20.05 -2.70 -8.85
N ILE A 9 19.98 -3.81 -8.11
CA ILE A 9 20.18 -5.15 -8.66
C ILE A 9 19.08 -5.49 -9.67
N ILE A 10 17.81 -5.25 -9.31
CA ILE A 10 16.65 -5.54 -10.14
C ILE A 10 16.69 -4.68 -11.41
N LYS A 11 16.91 -3.36 -11.29
CA LYS A 11 17.05 -2.47 -12.45
C LYS A 11 18.21 -2.83 -13.35
N LYS A 12 19.37 -3.21 -12.78
CA LYS A 12 20.51 -3.66 -13.58
C LYS A 12 20.20 -4.94 -14.36
N LYS A 13 19.46 -5.87 -13.76
CA LYS A 13 19.17 -7.19 -14.36
C LYS A 13 18.05 -7.14 -15.38
N TYR A 14 16.95 -6.43 -15.09
CA TYR A 14 15.72 -6.48 -15.89
C TYR A 14 15.38 -5.14 -16.58
N LYS A 15 16.17 -4.08 -16.36
CA LYS A 15 16.01 -2.76 -17.00
C LYS A 15 14.57 -2.23 -16.88
N ASN A 16 13.84 -2.20 -18.00
CA ASN A 16 12.47 -1.69 -18.13
C ASN A 16 11.44 -2.81 -18.39
N GLU A 17 11.83 -4.09 -18.30
CA GLU A 17 10.93 -5.23 -18.49
C GLU A 17 9.98 -5.42 -17.29
N ILE A 18 10.39 -4.92 -16.12
CA ILE A 18 9.57 -4.93 -14.90
C ILE A 18 9.54 -3.53 -14.27
N GLY A 19 8.34 -3.09 -13.91
CA GLY A 19 8.15 -1.92 -13.06
C GLY A 19 8.45 -2.27 -11.62
N ILE A 20 9.12 -1.38 -10.90
CA ILE A 20 9.43 -1.54 -9.49
C ILE A 20 8.72 -0.48 -8.67
N MET A 21 7.89 -0.97 -7.76
CA MET A 21 7.18 -0.17 -6.80
C MET A 21 7.79 -0.33 -5.41
N CYS A 22 8.07 0.77 -4.70
CA CYS A 22 8.59 0.75 -3.34
C CYS A 22 7.62 1.36 -2.35
N ASP A 23 7.49 0.69 -1.20
CA ASP A 23 6.76 1.21 -0.06
C ASP A 23 7.50 2.39 0.58
N VAL A 24 6.74 3.42 0.94
CA VAL A 24 7.23 4.59 1.68
C VAL A 24 6.45 4.68 2.99
N ALA A 25 7.04 4.13 4.04
CA ALA A 25 6.57 4.17 5.42
C ALA A 25 7.75 3.86 6.37
N LEU A 26 7.60 4.23 7.65
CA LEU A 26 8.66 4.04 8.65
C LEU A 26 8.48 2.79 9.51
N ASP A 27 7.39 2.03 9.38
CA ASP A 27 7.12 0.89 10.26
C ASP A 27 8.21 -0.20 10.29
N PRO A 28 8.90 -0.53 9.18
CA PRO A 28 9.99 -1.50 9.21
C PRO A 28 11.30 -0.93 9.77
N TYR A 29 11.35 0.39 10.00
CA TYR A 29 12.56 1.13 10.37
C TYR A 29 12.50 1.74 11.77
N THR A 30 11.36 1.65 12.45
CA THR A 30 11.16 2.17 13.80
C THR A 30 11.20 1.05 14.84
N SER A 31 11.70 1.35 16.04
CA SER A 31 11.73 0.40 17.16
C SER A 31 10.34 0.11 17.76
N HIS A 32 9.32 0.87 17.35
CA HIS A 32 7.95 0.79 17.85
C HIS A 32 6.93 0.38 16.78
N GLY A 33 7.35 0.14 15.53
CA GLY A 33 6.48 -0.39 14.46
C GLY A 33 5.35 0.54 13.99
N HIS A 34 5.42 1.85 14.28
CA HIS A 34 4.47 2.83 13.74
C HIS A 34 4.96 3.35 12.38
N ASP A 35 4.02 3.78 11.54
CA ASP A 35 4.32 4.25 10.18
C ASP A 35 5.07 5.60 10.19
N GLY A 36 5.16 6.27 11.35
CA GLY A 36 5.81 7.56 11.55
C GLY A 36 6.55 7.70 12.89
N LEU A 37 7.15 8.88 13.11
CA LEU A 37 7.89 9.23 14.33
C LEU A 37 6.95 9.35 15.53
N LEU A 38 7.34 8.78 16.67
CA LEU A 38 6.51 8.73 17.88
C LEU A 38 6.99 9.72 18.94
N ASN A 39 6.07 10.51 19.49
CA ASN A 39 6.30 11.38 20.65
C ASN A 39 5.14 11.24 21.64
N ASN A 40 5.44 10.90 22.90
CA ASN A 40 4.45 10.73 23.97
C ASN A 40 3.23 9.87 23.58
N GLY A 41 3.44 8.81 22.79
CA GLY A 41 2.38 7.91 22.34
C GLY A 41 1.60 8.37 21.10
N TYR A 42 1.91 9.54 20.55
CA TYR A 42 1.31 10.08 19.32
C TYR A 42 2.30 10.02 18.16
N VAL A 43 1.81 9.64 16.97
CA VAL A 43 2.60 9.74 15.75
C VAL A 43 2.57 11.19 15.26
N LEU A 44 3.74 11.78 15.08
CA LEU A 44 3.92 13.16 14.64
C LEU A 44 3.76 13.27 13.13
N ASN A 45 2.76 14.01 12.65
CA ASN A 45 2.44 14.11 11.23
C ASN A 45 3.58 14.75 10.41
N ASP A 46 3.84 16.04 10.65
CA ASP A 46 4.73 16.84 9.82
C ASP A 46 6.19 16.41 9.91
N GLU A 47 6.63 16.01 11.10
CA GLU A 47 7.96 15.46 11.32
C GLU A 47 8.15 14.12 10.61
N THR A 48 7.11 13.29 10.56
CA THR A 48 7.15 12.04 9.77
C THR A 48 7.27 12.34 8.28
N ILE A 49 6.49 13.28 7.76
CA ILE A 49 6.52 13.66 6.34
C ILE A 49 7.92 14.07 5.90
N LYS A 50 8.66 14.82 6.73
CA LYS A 50 10.06 15.19 6.45
C LYS A 50 10.96 13.96 6.23
N VAL A 51 10.74 12.87 6.97
CA VAL A 51 11.50 11.62 6.79
C VAL A 51 11.01 10.85 5.57
N LEU A 52 9.70 10.80 5.32
CA LEU A 52 9.12 10.13 4.14
C LEU A 52 9.57 10.80 2.83
N ILE A 53 9.74 12.12 2.82
CA ILE A 53 10.36 12.85 1.71
C ILE A 53 11.77 12.32 1.41
N ASN A 54 12.61 12.18 2.45
CA ASN A 54 13.98 11.69 2.28
C ASN A 54 14.00 10.24 1.77
N GLN A 55 13.11 9.39 2.28
CA GLN A 55 12.94 8.01 1.81
C GLN A 55 12.51 7.97 0.34
N SER A 56 11.51 8.78 -0.03
CA SER A 56 10.99 8.89 -1.39
C SER A 56 12.06 9.33 -2.38
N LEU A 57 12.80 10.39 -2.05
CA LEU A 57 13.87 10.92 -2.88
C LEU A 57 14.99 9.88 -3.06
N LEU A 58 15.38 9.19 -2.00
CA LEU A 58 16.38 8.13 -2.07
C LEU A 58 15.93 6.96 -2.94
N GLN A 59 14.69 6.50 -2.79
CA GLN A 59 14.15 5.41 -3.62
C GLN A 59 14.06 5.83 -5.10
N ALA A 60 13.66 7.06 -5.40
CA ALA A 60 13.66 7.61 -6.76
C ALA A 60 15.08 7.69 -7.36
N GLN A 61 16.07 8.14 -6.58
CA GLN A 61 17.49 8.15 -6.97
C GLN A 61 18.02 6.76 -7.33
N MET A 62 17.51 5.71 -6.68
CA MET A 62 17.89 4.32 -6.97
C MET A 62 17.15 3.72 -8.17
N GLY A 63 16.28 4.49 -8.82
CA GLY A 63 15.54 4.08 -10.01
C GLY A 63 14.19 3.43 -9.72
N CYS A 64 13.55 3.73 -8.59
CA CYS A 64 12.16 3.30 -8.36
C CYS A 64 11.20 3.97 -9.35
N ASP A 65 10.29 3.18 -9.96
CA ASP A 65 9.33 3.69 -10.93
C ASP A 65 8.07 4.25 -10.24
N VAL A 66 7.62 3.58 -9.18
CA VAL A 66 6.41 3.94 -8.42
C VAL A 66 6.72 3.98 -6.93
N LEU A 67 6.57 5.14 -6.32
CA LEU A 67 6.59 5.27 -4.87
C LEU A 67 5.18 5.05 -4.34
N ALA A 68 5.06 4.26 -3.27
CA ALA A 68 3.77 3.90 -2.71
C ALA A 68 3.69 4.27 -1.22
N PRO A 69 3.45 5.56 -0.88
CA PRO A 69 3.31 6.02 0.49
C PRO A 69 2.14 5.33 1.19
N SER A 70 2.46 4.53 2.20
CA SER A 70 1.49 3.73 2.93
C SER A 70 1.25 4.23 4.36
N ASP A 71 1.81 5.37 4.71
CA ASP A 71 1.89 5.91 6.06
C ASP A 71 0.59 6.52 6.63
N MET A 72 -0.30 7.02 5.76
CA MET A 72 -1.54 7.75 6.11
C MET A 72 -1.31 9.07 6.87
N MET A 73 -0.19 9.75 6.68
CA MET A 73 0.00 11.11 7.21
C MET A 73 -0.74 12.13 6.32
N ASP A 74 -1.30 13.17 6.91
CA ASP A 74 -2.03 14.20 6.18
C ASP A 74 -1.07 15.05 5.34
N GLY A 75 -1.32 15.21 4.04
CA GLY A 75 -0.53 16.06 3.14
C GLY A 75 0.77 15.43 2.60
N ARG A 76 1.07 14.17 2.93
CA ARG A 76 2.34 13.53 2.49
C ARG A 76 2.50 13.48 0.98
N ILE A 77 1.41 13.29 0.22
CA ILE A 77 1.48 13.12 -1.24
C ILE A 77 1.97 14.42 -1.88
N GLY A 78 1.41 15.55 -1.47
CA GLY A 78 1.76 16.85 -2.02
C GLY A 78 3.20 17.22 -1.70
N GLU A 79 3.66 16.97 -0.48
CA GLU A 79 5.03 17.26 -0.07
C GLU A 79 6.05 16.35 -0.77
N ILE A 80 5.76 15.05 -0.90
CA ILE A 80 6.60 14.12 -1.66
C ILE A 80 6.67 14.55 -3.13
N ARG A 81 5.53 14.83 -3.77
CA ARG A 81 5.46 15.26 -5.17
C ARG A 81 6.29 16.52 -5.42
N LYS A 82 6.11 17.57 -4.61
CA LYS A 82 6.88 18.82 -4.71
C LYS A 82 8.40 18.57 -4.69
N VAL A 83 8.87 17.69 -3.80
CA VAL A 83 10.31 17.42 -3.65
C VAL A 83 10.83 16.57 -4.80
N LEU A 84 10.09 15.57 -5.26
CA LEU A 84 10.47 14.78 -6.45
C LEU A 84 10.65 15.69 -7.67
N ASP A 85 9.68 16.57 -7.92
CA ASP A 85 9.69 17.47 -9.08
C ASP A 85 10.85 18.47 -9.01
N LYS A 86 11.10 19.04 -7.83
CA LYS A 86 12.24 19.95 -7.58
C LYS A 86 13.59 19.29 -7.83
N ASN A 87 13.70 17.98 -7.62
CA ASN A 87 14.92 17.20 -7.81
C ASN A 87 14.99 16.46 -9.15
N GLY A 88 14.05 16.71 -10.08
CA GLY A 88 14.08 16.14 -11.44
C GLY A 88 13.43 14.76 -11.58
N TYR A 89 12.80 14.21 -10.55
CA TYR A 89 12.14 12.90 -10.56
C TYR A 89 10.67 12.96 -10.99
N LYS A 90 10.38 13.76 -12.03
CA LYS A 90 9.01 14.05 -12.50
C LYS A 90 8.27 12.82 -13.03
N MET A 91 9.01 11.82 -13.52
CA MET A 91 8.44 10.59 -14.09
C MET A 91 8.23 9.48 -13.05
N THR A 92 8.76 9.64 -11.84
CA THR A 92 8.51 8.69 -10.74
C THR A 92 7.07 8.87 -10.29
N GLN A 93 6.25 7.83 -10.45
CA GLN A 93 4.83 7.88 -10.13
C GLN A 93 4.59 7.73 -8.62
N ILE A 94 3.44 8.20 -8.15
CA ILE A 94 2.96 7.99 -6.78
C ILE A 94 1.67 7.17 -6.81
N LEU A 95 1.73 6.00 -6.17
CA LEU A 95 0.56 5.22 -5.79
C LEU A 95 0.21 5.53 -4.33
N SER A 96 -0.76 6.40 -4.13
CA SER A 96 -1.18 6.72 -2.78
C SER A 96 -1.97 5.55 -2.17
N TYR A 97 -1.62 5.11 -0.95
CA TYR A 97 -2.55 4.36 -0.11
C TYR A 97 -3.61 5.29 0.49
N ALA A 98 -4.37 5.95 -0.38
CA ALA A 98 -5.38 6.94 -0.02
C ALA A 98 -6.42 6.41 0.97
N VAL A 99 -6.73 5.12 0.88
CA VAL A 99 -7.69 4.47 1.76
C VAL A 99 -7.02 3.28 2.43
N LYS A 100 -6.41 3.50 3.59
CA LYS A 100 -5.83 2.43 4.43
C LYS A 100 -6.55 2.40 5.78
N TYR A 101 -7.39 1.38 5.95
CA TYR A 101 -8.16 1.17 7.18
C TYR A 101 -7.32 0.57 8.31
N ALA A 102 -7.68 0.90 9.56
CA ALA A 102 -7.17 0.31 10.78
C ALA A 102 -7.72 -1.13 10.95
N SER A 103 -7.18 -2.05 10.15
CA SER A 103 -7.73 -3.40 10.00
C SER A 103 -7.01 -4.47 10.83
N SER A 104 -7.78 -5.47 11.26
CA SER A 104 -7.27 -6.71 11.89
C SER A 104 -6.69 -7.72 10.87
N PHE A 105 -6.89 -7.51 9.57
CA PHE A 105 -6.36 -8.40 8.52
C PHE A 105 -4.84 -8.29 8.32
N TYR A 106 -4.15 -7.38 9.02
CA TYR A 106 -2.70 -7.18 8.86
C TYR A 106 -1.82 -8.10 9.71
N GLY A 107 -2.42 -8.96 10.56
CA GLY A 107 -1.67 -9.82 11.49
C GLY A 107 -0.52 -10.59 10.84
N PRO A 108 -0.77 -11.42 9.80
CA PRO A 108 0.29 -12.21 9.18
C PRO A 108 1.41 -11.38 8.52
N PHE A 109 1.12 -10.17 8.03
CA PHE A 109 2.13 -9.26 7.48
C PHE A 109 3.09 -8.78 8.56
N ARG A 110 2.58 -8.41 9.75
CA ARG A 110 3.42 -7.94 10.87
C ARG A 110 4.40 -9.02 11.33
N ASP A 111 3.99 -10.28 11.27
CA ASP A 111 4.86 -11.42 11.52
C ASP A 111 5.94 -11.52 10.44
N ALA A 112 5.58 -11.42 9.16
CA ALA A 112 6.50 -11.55 8.04
C ALA A 112 7.58 -10.46 7.97
N VAL A 113 7.26 -9.21 8.32
CA VAL A 113 8.21 -8.09 8.31
C VAL A 113 8.93 -7.88 9.65
N GLY A 114 8.71 -8.77 10.64
CA GLY A 114 9.36 -8.71 11.95
C GLY A 114 8.88 -7.57 12.85
N SER A 115 7.75 -6.94 12.54
CA SER A 115 7.15 -5.87 13.37
C SER A 115 6.19 -6.39 14.43
N LYS A 116 5.90 -7.71 14.44
CA LYS A 116 5.13 -8.36 15.50
C LYS A 116 5.78 -8.13 16.86
N GLY A 117 5.00 -7.62 17.81
CA GLY A 117 5.45 -7.33 19.18
C GLY A 117 6.18 -5.98 19.34
N LEU A 118 6.61 -5.33 18.25
CA LEU A 118 7.14 -3.96 18.30
C LEU A 118 6.03 -2.93 18.46
N LEU A 119 4.92 -3.13 17.75
CA LEU A 119 3.76 -2.26 17.82
C LEU A 119 3.08 -2.39 19.18
N LYS A 120 3.31 -1.39 20.05
CA LYS A 120 2.56 -1.21 21.29
C LYS A 120 1.42 -0.22 21.04
N GLY A 121 0.18 -0.68 21.18
CA GLY A 121 -1.02 0.12 20.92
C GLY A 121 -1.65 -0.20 19.56
N ASN A 122 -2.15 0.82 18.87
CA ASN A 122 -2.85 0.67 17.60
C ASN A 122 -2.54 1.84 16.65
N LYS A 123 -2.97 1.71 15.39
CA LYS A 123 -2.73 2.69 14.31
C LYS A 123 -3.97 3.55 14.01
N LYS A 124 -4.96 3.59 14.92
CA LYS A 124 -6.28 4.22 14.68
C LYS A 124 -6.24 5.75 14.67
N ASN A 125 -5.12 6.36 15.05
CA ASN A 125 -4.95 7.81 15.03
C ASN A 125 -4.57 8.36 13.63
N TYR A 126 -4.27 7.49 12.67
CA TYR A 126 -3.97 7.88 11.28
C TYR A 126 -4.57 6.91 10.25
N GLN A 127 -4.69 5.62 10.55
CA GLN A 127 -5.44 4.69 9.68
C GLN A 127 -6.93 4.85 9.90
N MET A 128 -7.68 4.81 8.80
CA MET A 128 -9.12 5.09 8.79
C MET A 128 -9.92 4.12 9.63
N ASP A 129 -11.04 4.58 10.17
CA ASP A 129 -11.99 3.72 10.85
C ASP A 129 -12.75 2.86 9.82
N PHE A 130 -12.75 1.54 9.99
CA PHE A 130 -13.42 0.61 9.07
C PHE A 130 -14.94 0.79 8.98
N ARG A 131 -15.54 1.57 9.89
CA ARG A 131 -16.96 1.92 9.85
C ARG A 131 -17.29 3.02 8.82
N ASN A 132 -16.28 3.73 8.31
CA ASN A 132 -16.47 4.91 7.47
C ASN A 132 -16.34 4.59 5.98
N SER A 133 -17.39 4.88 5.21
CA SER A 133 -17.35 4.86 3.73
C SER A 133 -17.05 6.24 3.15
N GLU A 134 -17.78 7.28 3.59
CA GLU A 134 -17.72 8.62 2.99
C GLU A 134 -16.37 9.33 3.20
N GLU A 135 -15.67 8.97 4.27
CA GLU A 135 -14.32 9.47 4.53
C GLU A 135 -13.33 9.07 3.41
N ALA A 136 -13.50 7.89 2.82
CA ALA A 136 -12.66 7.40 1.73
C ALA A 136 -12.70 8.33 0.50
N LEU A 137 -13.86 8.92 0.21
CA LEU A 137 -14.00 9.88 -0.88
C LEU A 137 -13.22 11.17 -0.59
N ARG A 138 -13.21 11.62 0.66
CA ARG A 138 -12.45 12.82 1.06
C ARG A 138 -10.95 12.57 0.95
N GLU A 139 -10.45 11.47 1.49
CA GLU A 139 -9.04 11.10 1.43
C GLU A 139 -8.54 10.98 -0.01
N VAL A 140 -9.29 10.26 -0.87
CA VAL A 140 -8.94 10.12 -2.28
C VAL A 140 -8.95 11.47 -3.00
N ALA A 141 -9.94 12.33 -2.74
CA ALA A 141 -10.00 13.65 -3.37
C ALA A 141 -8.80 14.52 -3.00
N LEU A 142 -8.35 14.47 -1.75
CA LEU A 142 -7.17 15.18 -1.27
C LEU A 142 -5.91 14.68 -1.98
N ASP A 143 -5.68 13.38 -2.00
CA ASP A 143 -4.49 12.79 -2.62
C ASP A 143 -4.40 13.02 -4.13
N ILE A 144 -5.55 12.98 -4.82
CA ILE A 144 -5.61 13.33 -6.24
C ILE A 144 -5.22 14.79 -6.45
N LYS A 145 -5.75 15.71 -5.62
CA LYS A 145 -5.42 17.14 -5.69
C LYS A 145 -3.94 17.39 -5.39
N GLU A 146 -3.34 16.57 -4.55
CA GLU A 146 -1.93 16.62 -4.18
C GLU A 146 -0.98 16.02 -5.22
N GLY A 147 -1.51 15.32 -6.23
CA GLY A 147 -0.74 14.81 -7.36
C GLY A 147 -0.43 13.32 -7.30
N ALA A 148 -1.27 12.50 -6.66
CA ALA A 148 -1.22 11.05 -6.81
C ALA A 148 -1.58 10.64 -8.25
N ASP A 149 -0.78 9.76 -8.85
CA ASP A 149 -1.04 9.19 -10.18
C ASP A 149 -2.06 8.05 -10.12
N MET A 150 -2.09 7.36 -8.96
CA MET A 150 -2.92 6.20 -8.68
C MET A 150 -3.31 6.21 -7.20
N VAL A 151 -4.43 5.58 -6.87
CA VAL A 151 -4.87 5.42 -5.47
C VAL A 151 -5.13 3.96 -5.14
N MET A 152 -4.95 3.58 -3.88
CA MET A 152 -5.13 2.22 -3.39
C MET A 152 -6.13 2.18 -2.23
N VAL A 153 -6.98 1.13 -2.25
CA VAL A 153 -7.78 0.70 -1.11
C VAL A 153 -7.11 -0.50 -0.44
N LYS A 154 -6.95 -0.42 0.88
CA LYS A 154 -6.34 -1.45 1.72
C LYS A 154 -7.06 -1.55 3.07
N PRO A 155 -7.46 -2.75 3.53
CA PRO A 155 -7.44 -4.04 2.84
C PRO A 155 -8.36 -4.11 1.63
N GLY A 156 -8.36 -5.27 0.98
CA GLY A 156 -9.00 -5.46 -0.30
C GLY A 156 -10.38 -6.08 -0.22
N LEU A 157 -10.43 -7.39 -0.02
CA LEU A 157 -11.66 -8.20 -0.07
C LEU A 157 -12.77 -7.70 0.88
N PRO A 158 -12.50 -7.26 2.12
CA PRO A 158 -13.56 -6.72 2.98
C PRO A 158 -14.03 -5.30 2.61
N TYR A 159 -13.43 -4.66 1.61
CA TYR A 159 -13.71 -3.26 1.22
C TYR A 159 -13.95 -3.11 -0.30
N LEU A 160 -14.53 -4.15 -0.94
CA LEU A 160 -14.90 -4.11 -2.36
C LEU A 160 -15.92 -3.01 -2.67
N ASP A 161 -16.81 -2.71 -1.72
CA ASP A 161 -17.74 -1.59 -1.79
C ASP A 161 -17.01 -0.24 -1.88
N ILE A 162 -15.94 -0.06 -1.10
CA ILE A 162 -15.11 1.15 -1.15
C ILE A 162 -14.36 1.26 -2.47
N ILE A 163 -13.78 0.15 -2.97
CA ILE A 163 -13.14 0.12 -4.29
C ILE A 163 -14.11 0.58 -5.38
N ARG A 164 -15.35 0.08 -5.35
CA ARG A 164 -16.41 0.47 -6.28
C ARG A 164 -16.76 1.95 -6.15
N THR A 165 -16.96 2.42 -4.93
CA THR A 165 -17.29 3.83 -4.64
C THR A 165 -16.20 4.76 -5.15
N VAL A 166 -14.93 4.48 -4.87
CA VAL A 166 -13.79 5.26 -5.39
C VAL A 166 -13.76 5.22 -6.92
N LYS A 167 -13.91 4.04 -7.54
CA LYS A 167 -13.88 3.90 -8.99
C LYS A 167 -14.98 4.68 -9.70
N GLN A 168 -16.17 4.77 -9.10
CA GLN A 168 -17.31 5.47 -9.68
C GLN A 168 -17.19 7.01 -9.57
N ASN A 169 -16.55 7.50 -8.51
CA ASN A 169 -16.47 8.94 -8.24
C ASN A 169 -15.22 9.61 -8.83
N PHE A 170 -14.13 8.84 -9.05
CA PHE A 170 -12.86 9.41 -9.52
C PHE A 170 -12.36 8.76 -10.81
N LYS A 171 -11.94 9.61 -11.76
CA LYS A 171 -11.34 9.18 -13.04
C LYS A 171 -9.84 8.93 -12.90
N ILE A 172 -9.45 8.10 -11.93
CA ILE A 172 -8.06 7.73 -11.66
C ILE A 172 -7.90 6.20 -11.64
N PRO A 173 -6.72 5.63 -11.92
CA PRO A 173 -6.48 4.22 -11.69
C PRO A 173 -6.62 3.87 -10.20
N VAL A 174 -7.42 2.84 -9.91
CA VAL A 174 -7.68 2.35 -8.55
C VAL A 174 -7.00 1.00 -8.38
N MET A 175 -6.13 0.86 -7.40
CA MET A 175 -5.51 -0.39 -7.01
C MET A 175 -6.16 -0.94 -5.73
N ALA A 176 -6.05 -2.26 -5.55
CA ALA A 176 -6.47 -2.91 -4.32
C ALA A 176 -5.34 -3.77 -3.76
N TYR A 177 -5.27 -3.91 -2.45
CA TYR A 177 -4.34 -4.84 -1.81
C TYR A 177 -5.12 -6.01 -1.20
N GLN A 178 -4.99 -7.20 -1.77
CA GLN A 178 -5.42 -8.45 -1.12
C GLN A 178 -4.40 -8.80 -0.01
N VAL A 179 -4.68 -8.37 1.22
CA VAL A 179 -3.66 -8.32 2.27
C VAL A 179 -3.36 -9.71 2.84
N SER A 180 -2.33 -9.75 3.69
CA SER A 180 -1.80 -10.99 4.25
C SER A 180 -2.85 -11.84 4.99
N GLY A 181 -3.78 -11.21 5.72
CA GLY A 181 -4.85 -11.92 6.40
C GLY A 181 -5.85 -12.56 5.44
N GLU A 182 -6.15 -11.89 4.32
CA GLU A 182 -7.01 -12.44 3.27
C GLU A 182 -6.31 -13.66 2.63
N TYR A 183 -5.03 -13.50 2.30
CA TYR A 183 -4.19 -14.58 1.79
C TYR A 183 -4.12 -15.79 2.73
N SER A 184 -3.85 -15.57 4.02
CA SER A 184 -3.76 -16.64 5.02
C SER A 184 -5.09 -17.33 5.24
N LEU A 185 -6.21 -16.58 5.24
CA LEU A 185 -7.55 -17.14 5.37
C LEU A 185 -7.86 -18.10 4.23
N LEU A 186 -7.66 -17.67 2.98
CA LEU A 186 -7.90 -18.50 1.80
C LEU A 186 -6.96 -19.71 1.77
N SER A 187 -5.65 -19.49 1.96
CA SER A 187 -4.65 -20.56 1.94
C SER A 187 -4.93 -21.63 3.00
N ASN A 188 -5.28 -21.22 4.22
CA ASN A 188 -5.60 -22.18 5.27
C ASN A 188 -6.89 -22.95 4.99
N ALA A 189 -7.93 -22.29 4.47
CA ALA A 189 -9.17 -22.97 4.12
C ALA A 189 -8.96 -24.01 3.00
N ILE A 190 -8.15 -23.68 1.99
CA ILE A 190 -7.75 -24.61 0.91
C ILE A 190 -6.94 -25.79 1.48
N ASN A 191 -5.93 -25.52 2.30
CA ASN A 191 -5.08 -26.55 2.89
C ASN A 191 -5.86 -27.52 3.79
N ASN A 192 -6.90 -27.02 4.47
CA ASN A 192 -7.80 -27.82 5.30
C ASN A 192 -8.97 -28.43 4.48
N LYS A 193 -8.97 -28.29 3.15
CA LYS A 193 -10.00 -28.81 2.24
C LYS A 193 -11.41 -28.33 2.58
N LEU A 194 -11.55 -27.15 3.17
CA LEU A 194 -12.84 -26.53 3.47
C LEU A 194 -13.48 -25.92 2.23
N ILE A 195 -12.63 -25.42 1.32
CA ILE A 195 -13.01 -24.81 0.04
C ILE A 195 -11.98 -25.22 -1.02
N ASP A 196 -12.41 -25.19 -2.28
CA ASP A 196 -11.56 -25.48 -3.43
C ASP A 196 -10.63 -24.31 -3.78
N SER A 197 -9.48 -24.58 -4.42
CA SER A 197 -8.50 -23.56 -4.78
C SER A 197 -9.01 -22.52 -5.79
N ASN A 198 -10.09 -22.82 -6.52
CA ASN A 198 -10.78 -21.86 -7.40
C ASN A 198 -11.22 -20.58 -6.69
N VAL A 199 -11.39 -20.61 -5.35
CA VAL A 199 -11.70 -19.43 -4.55
C VAL A 199 -10.68 -18.30 -4.73
N VAL A 200 -9.41 -18.63 -5.03
CA VAL A 200 -8.37 -17.62 -5.25
C VAL A 200 -8.71 -16.80 -6.49
N LEU A 201 -9.02 -17.47 -7.61
CA LEU A 201 -9.42 -16.78 -8.84
C LEU A 201 -10.72 -15.99 -8.63
N GLU A 202 -11.72 -16.60 -7.99
CA GLU A 202 -12.99 -15.92 -7.70
C GLU A 202 -12.77 -14.63 -6.88
N SER A 203 -11.90 -14.69 -5.86
CA SER A 203 -11.54 -13.51 -5.07
C SER A 203 -10.88 -12.43 -5.93
N LEU A 204 -9.93 -12.78 -6.82
CA LEU A 204 -9.27 -11.83 -7.71
C LEU A 204 -10.22 -11.21 -8.73
N ILE A 205 -11.18 -11.98 -9.24
CA ILE A 205 -12.24 -11.48 -10.12
C ILE A 205 -13.18 -10.54 -9.36
N SER A 206 -13.44 -10.77 -8.07
CA SER A 206 -14.25 -9.86 -7.26
C SER A 206 -13.66 -8.45 -7.17
N PHE A 207 -12.33 -8.33 -7.05
CA PHE A 207 -11.62 -7.04 -7.12
C PHE A 207 -11.77 -6.36 -8.47
N LYS A 208 -11.59 -7.11 -9.57
CA LYS A 208 -11.77 -6.59 -10.92
C LYS A 208 -13.21 -6.12 -11.15
N ARG A 209 -14.20 -6.89 -10.68
CA ARG A 209 -15.62 -6.54 -10.74
C ARG A 209 -15.94 -5.29 -9.92
N ALA A 210 -15.31 -5.11 -8.76
CA ALA A 210 -15.43 -3.90 -7.96
C ALA A 210 -14.80 -2.67 -8.63
N GLY A 211 -13.92 -2.86 -9.62
CA GLY A 211 -13.35 -1.77 -10.41
C GLY A 211 -11.85 -1.55 -10.21
N ALA A 212 -11.15 -2.44 -9.49
CA ALA A 212 -9.71 -2.37 -9.35
C ALA A 212 -9.01 -2.56 -10.71
N ASN A 213 -8.18 -1.59 -11.09
CA ASN A 213 -7.32 -1.65 -12.25
C ASN A 213 -6.19 -2.68 -12.06
N ALA A 214 -5.62 -2.76 -10.86
CA ALA A 214 -4.59 -3.74 -10.50
C ALA A 214 -4.73 -4.18 -9.04
N ILE A 215 -4.16 -5.35 -8.72
CA ILE A 215 -4.28 -6.00 -7.41
C ILE A 215 -2.89 -6.37 -6.92
N VAL A 216 -2.50 -5.90 -5.74
CA VAL A 216 -1.33 -6.41 -5.02
C VAL A 216 -1.78 -7.65 -4.26
N SER A 217 -1.20 -8.81 -4.60
CA SER A 217 -1.58 -10.11 -4.03
C SER A 217 -0.37 -11.01 -3.85
N TYR A 218 -0.37 -11.78 -2.75
CA TYR A 218 0.63 -12.82 -2.46
C TYR A 218 0.45 -14.10 -3.31
N TYR A 219 -0.61 -14.18 -4.13
CA TYR A 219 -0.80 -15.23 -5.12
C TYR A 219 -0.21 -14.87 -6.50
N ALA A 220 0.28 -13.64 -6.69
CA ALA A 220 0.69 -13.14 -8.00
C ALA A 220 1.85 -13.92 -8.63
N ASP A 221 2.74 -14.48 -7.82
CA ASP A 221 3.90 -15.27 -8.25
C ASP A 221 3.55 -16.64 -8.84
N ARG A 222 2.31 -17.08 -8.70
CA ARG A 222 1.80 -18.38 -9.17
C ARG A 222 0.42 -18.27 -9.84
N ILE A 223 0.08 -17.07 -10.28
CA ILE A 223 -1.23 -16.78 -10.87
C ILE A 223 -1.43 -17.55 -12.18
N ASP A 224 -0.37 -17.85 -12.91
CA ASP A 224 -0.39 -18.63 -14.14
C ASP A 224 -0.85 -20.08 -13.91
N HIS A 225 -0.58 -20.65 -12.74
CA HIS A 225 -1.09 -21.96 -12.33
C HIS A 225 -2.55 -21.91 -11.86
N ILE A 226 -2.99 -20.76 -11.36
CA ILE A 226 -4.37 -20.54 -10.89
C ILE A 226 -5.32 -20.26 -12.05
N LEU A 227 -4.82 -19.69 -13.16
CA LEU A 227 -5.60 -19.33 -14.34
C LEU A 227 -5.76 -20.45 -15.38
N LYS A 228 -5.04 -21.57 -15.24
CA LYS A 228 -5.11 -22.74 -16.13
C LYS A 228 -6.19 -23.70 -15.67
#